data_AF-A0A1E5QJV4-F1
#
_entry.id   AF-A0A1E5QJV4-F1
#
_cell.length_a   1.000
_cell.length_b   1.000
_cell.length_c   1.000
_cell.angle_alpha   90.00
_cell.angle_beta   90.00
_cell.angle_gamma   90.00
#
_symmetry.space_group_name_H-M   'P 1'
#
loop_
_entity.id
_entity.type
_entity.pdbx_description
1 polymer ?
#
loop_
_entity_poly.entity_id
_entity_poly.type
_entity_poly.pdbx_seq_one_letter_code
_entity_poly.pdbx_strand_id
1 'polypeptide(L)'
;MVKIICLANSWKYQERCIAGINLETGEWVRPVCSEYPDGRVPQHIRLIQGIEPALLDIIDIPLGESDSDYGFSCENVLISDGCWRRVKSVAPTAVLQYCQDDIEILHNSARYVEVAELQYLPFRERQTLQLVYTPELKIERYGSKWKGSFVTSSGKCLTKASITDPVFIEKLASGYRPQNPCLITVSLSMPFRPSEDWEGEPPCWKLIAGVIELSDSDRILVEMQRLGWSIEQGRQYLQEYYGKRSRSELTCDELQDFLRYLTSV
;
A
#
# COMPACT_ATOMS: atom_id res chain seq x y z
N MET A 1 -8.44 0.56 21.17
CA MET A 1 -8.95 1.02 19.86
C MET A 1 -7.79 1.71 19.16
N VAL A 2 -7.45 1.25 17.97
CA VAL A 2 -6.34 1.79 17.16
C VAL A 2 -6.92 2.21 15.81
N LYS A 3 -6.62 3.45 15.39
CA LYS A 3 -7.04 3.97 14.09
C LYS A 3 -5.93 3.79 13.08
N ILE A 4 -6.23 3.07 12.01
CA ILE A 4 -5.29 2.91 10.89
C ILE A 4 -5.87 3.52 9.62
N ILE A 5 -5.01 4.07 8.76
CA ILE A 5 -5.34 4.31 7.35
C ILE A 5 -5.14 2.97 6.63
N CYS A 6 -6.22 2.37 6.14
CA CYS A 6 -6.19 1.11 5.42
C CYS A 6 -5.39 1.26 4.10
N LEU A 7 -4.31 0.50 3.96
CA LEU A 7 -3.43 0.49 2.77
C LEU A 7 -3.36 -0.88 2.09
N ALA A 8 -3.91 -1.91 2.72
CA ALA A 8 -4.17 -3.20 2.10
C ALA A 8 -5.47 -3.78 2.64
N ASN A 9 -6.30 -4.31 1.74
CA ASN A 9 -7.37 -5.25 2.05
C ASN A 9 -7.33 -6.35 0.99
N SER A 10 -6.36 -7.25 1.09
CA SER A 10 -6.00 -8.21 0.04
C SER A 10 -6.46 -9.63 0.36
N TRP A 11 -6.50 -10.50 -0.65
CA TRP A 11 -6.77 -11.92 -0.47
C TRP A 11 -5.69 -12.61 0.37
N LYS A 12 -6.13 -13.34 1.39
CA LYS A 12 -5.32 -14.33 2.12
C LYS A 12 -6.11 -15.64 2.18
N TYR A 13 -5.76 -16.56 1.29
CA TYR A 13 -6.58 -17.74 1.00
C TYR A 13 -8.01 -17.32 0.61
N GLN A 14 -9.03 -17.74 1.35
CA GLN A 14 -10.44 -17.40 1.11
C GLN A 14 -10.92 -16.19 1.93
N GLU A 15 -10.04 -15.60 2.75
CA GLU A 15 -10.34 -14.46 3.63
C GLU A 15 -9.45 -13.26 3.28
N ARG A 16 -9.27 -12.31 4.21
CA ARG A 16 -8.48 -11.09 3.99
C ARG A 16 -7.21 -11.01 4.82
N CYS A 17 -6.25 -10.29 4.26
CA CYS A 17 -5.19 -9.61 5.00
C CYS A 17 -5.50 -8.11 4.95
N ILE A 18 -5.68 -7.48 6.11
CA ILE A 18 -5.88 -6.03 6.22
C ILE A 18 -4.63 -5.44 6.86
N ALA A 19 -4.15 -4.32 6.34
CA ALA A 19 -3.03 -3.61 6.93
C ALA A 19 -3.10 -2.11 6.65
N GLY A 20 -2.45 -1.32 7.49
CA GLY A 20 -2.46 0.12 7.36
C GLY A 20 -1.49 0.82 8.30
N ILE A 21 -1.45 2.15 8.22
CA ILE A 21 -0.61 2.98 9.08
C ILE A 21 -1.41 3.44 10.29
N ASN A 22 -0.90 3.18 11.49
CA ASN A 22 -1.43 3.70 12.73
C ASN A 22 -1.27 5.22 12.79
N LEU A 23 -2.39 5.93 12.98
CA LEU A 23 -2.41 7.39 13.02
C LEU A 23 -1.71 8.00 14.24
N GLU A 24 -1.50 7.23 15.31
CA GLU A 24 -0.85 7.71 16.53
C GLU A 24 0.67 7.52 16.46
N THR A 25 1.14 6.39 15.94
CA THR A 25 2.58 6.05 15.91
C THR A 25 3.25 6.31 14.57
N GLY A 26 2.49 6.38 13.47
CA GLY A 26 3.02 6.43 12.11
C GLY A 26 3.57 5.09 11.62
N GLU A 27 3.41 4.01 12.40
CA GLU A 27 3.95 2.68 12.07
C GLU A 27 2.90 1.80 11.39
N TRP A 28 3.38 0.81 10.64
CA TRP A 28 2.53 -0.22 10.07
C TRP A 28 1.89 -1.09 11.16
N VAL A 29 0.63 -1.44 10.93
CA VAL A 29 -0.14 -2.39 11.73
C VAL A 29 -0.89 -3.34 10.79
N ARG A 30 -0.78 -4.64 11.07
CA ARG A 30 -1.52 -5.72 10.43
C ARG A 30 -2.37 -6.43 11.48
N PRO A 31 -3.68 -6.13 11.56
CA PRO A 31 -4.59 -6.89 12.41
C PRO A 31 -4.60 -8.37 12.03
N VAL A 32 -4.39 -9.25 13.01
CA VAL A 32 -4.43 -10.71 12.81
C VAL A 32 -5.46 -11.36 13.73
N CYS A 33 -6.20 -12.32 13.18
CA CYS A 33 -7.19 -13.09 13.94
C CYS A 33 -6.56 -14.35 14.53
N SER A 34 -6.79 -14.59 15.82
CA SER A 34 -6.32 -15.80 16.52
C SER A 34 -7.08 -17.07 16.15
N GLU A 35 -8.25 -16.96 15.51
CA GLU A 35 -9.03 -18.11 15.01
C GLU A 35 -8.28 -18.91 13.94
N TYR A 36 -7.29 -18.30 13.27
CA TYR A 36 -6.53 -18.92 12.19
C TYR A 36 -5.02 -18.82 12.44
N PRO A 37 -4.25 -19.91 12.20
CA PRO A 37 -2.81 -19.92 12.45
C PRO A 37 -2.00 -19.00 11.53
N ASP A 38 -2.61 -18.53 10.44
CA ASP A 38 -2.00 -17.57 9.53
C ASP A 38 -2.53 -16.15 9.71
N GLY A 39 -3.39 -15.88 10.68
CA GLY A 39 -3.84 -14.52 10.97
C GLY A 39 -4.75 -13.88 9.93
N ARG A 40 -5.31 -14.67 9.00
CA ARG A 40 -6.34 -14.16 8.09
C ARG A 40 -7.52 -13.58 8.89
N VAL A 41 -8.10 -12.49 8.42
CA VAL A 41 -9.22 -11.82 9.10
C VAL A 41 -10.53 -12.27 8.47
N PRO A 42 -11.38 -13.04 9.17
CA PRO A 42 -12.62 -13.58 8.64
C PRO A 42 -13.72 -12.53 8.47
N GLN A 43 -14.73 -12.87 7.69
CA GLN A 43 -15.79 -11.94 7.28
C GLN A 43 -16.58 -11.37 8.47
N HIS A 44 -16.88 -12.20 9.48
CA HIS A 44 -17.63 -11.76 10.66
C HIS A 44 -16.88 -10.75 11.53
N ILE A 45 -15.55 -10.63 11.37
CA ILE A 45 -14.73 -9.67 12.11
C ILE A 45 -14.53 -8.38 11.32
N ARG A 46 -14.12 -8.48 10.05
CA ARG A 46 -13.68 -7.31 9.27
C ARG A 46 -14.81 -6.47 8.68
N LEU A 47 -16.00 -7.04 8.49
CA LEU A 47 -17.09 -6.32 7.83
C LEU A 47 -17.63 -5.22 8.74
N ILE A 48 -17.60 -3.99 8.24
CA ILE A 48 -18.14 -2.83 8.93
C ILE A 48 -19.54 -2.60 8.36
N GLN A 49 -20.57 -2.94 9.12
CA GLN A 49 -21.98 -2.85 8.68
C GLN A 49 -22.22 -3.59 7.34
N GLY A 50 -21.58 -4.75 7.17
CA GLY A 50 -21.71 -5.58 5.95
C GLY A 50 -20.80 -5.16 4.78
N ILE A 51 -19.96 -4.14 4.95
CA ILE A 51 -19.10 -3.58 3.89
C ILE A 51 -17.62 -3.85 4.22
N GLU A 52 -16.85 -4.23 3.20
CA GLU A 52 -15.40 -4.38 3.30
C GLU A 52 -14.72 -3.01 3.46
N PRO A 53 -13.74 -2.85 4.37
CA PRO A 53 -12.92 -1.64 4.43
C PRO A 53 -12.26 -1.34 3.09
N ALA A 54 -12.37 -0.10 2.59
CA ALA A 54 -11.70 0.31 1.37
C ALA A 54 -10.28 0.82 1.65
N LEU A 55 -9.41 0.81 0.64
CA LEU A 55 -8.15 1.54 0.73
C LEU A 55 -8.42 3.03 1.01
N LEU A 56 -7.55 3.63 1.83
CA LEU A 56 -7.65 5.00 2.35
C LEU A 56 -8.81 5.27 3.30
N ASP A 57 -9.57 4.25 3.71
CA ASP A 57 -10.45 4.39 4.88
C ASP A 57 -9.61 4.49 6.16
N ILE A 58 -9.95 5.44 7.03
CA ILE A 58 -9.58 5.41 8.43
C ILE A 58 -10.55 4.46 9.13
N ILE A 59 -10.02 3.34 9.60
CA ILE A 59 -10.77 2.33 10.34
C ILE A 59 -10.25 2.25 11.77
N ASP A 60 -11.19 2.17 12.72
CA ASP A 60 -10.94 2.06 14.15
C ASP A 60 -11.16 0.60 14.57
N ILE A 61 -10.10 -0.03 15.07
CA ILE A 61 -10.02 -1.48 15.29
C ILE A 61 -9.72 -1.76 16.77
N PRO A 62 -10.43 -2.70 17.42
CA PRO A 62 -10.02 -3.23 18.72
C PRO A 62 -8.79 -4.12 18.52
N LEU A 63 -7.62 -3.61 18.91
CA LEU A 63 -6.36 -4.36 18.89
C LEU A 63 -5.88 -4.60 20.33
N GLY A 64 -5.29 -5.77 20.56
CA GLY A 64 -4.68 -6.20 21.81
C GLY A 64 -3.14 -6.14 21.77
N GLU A 65 -2.50 -6.99 22.56
CA GLU A 65 -1.03 -7.09 22.62
C GLU A 65 -0.43 -7.87 21.44
N SER A 66 0.84 -7.62 21.15
CA SER A 66 1.54 -7.96 19.90
C SER A 66 2.22 -9.35 19.93
N ASP A 67 1.59 -10.35 20.53
CA ASP A 67 2.22 -11.67 20.76
C ASP A 67 2.14 -12.63 19.55
N SER A 68 1.70 -12.16 18.37
CA SER A 68 1.41 -12.97 17.19
C SER A 68 2.21 -12.53 15.95
N ASP A 69 3.54 -12.51 16.05
CA ASP A 69 4.44 -12.10 14.95
C ASP A 69 4.77 -13.21 13.92
N TYR A 70 4.31 -14.44 14.18
CA TYR A 70 4.70 -15.68 13.46
C TYR A 70 6.23 -15.89 13.38
N GLY A 71 7.01 -15.18 14.20
CA GLY A 71 8.46 -15.15 14.21
C GLY A 71 9.11 -14.29 13.12
N PHE A 72 8.37 -13.65 12.22
CA PHE A 72 8.97 -12.94 11.07
C PHE A 72 8.28 -11.62 10.64
N SER A 73 7.18 -11.21 11.28
CA SER A 73 6.47 -9.97 10.92
C SER A 73 6.28 -9.07 12.13
N CYS A 74 6.92 -7.91 12.11
CA CYS A 74 6.86 -6.96 13.22
C CYS A 74 5.54 -6.19 13.32
N GLU A 75 4.73 -6.19 12.26
CA GLU A 75 3.51 -5.39 12.17
C GLU A 75 2.26 -6.10 12.71
N ASN A 76 2.34 -7.41 12.98
CA ASN A 76 1.17 -8.19 13.35
C ASN A 76 0.70 -7.85 14.76
N VAL A 77 -0.58 -7.50 14.90
CA VAL A 77 -1.20 -7.21 16.18
C VAL A 77 -2.51 -7.98 16.30
N LEU A 78 -2.73 -8.66 17.43
CA LEU A 78 -3.92 -9.45 17.65
C LEU A 78 -5.17 -8.56 17.70
N ILE A 79 -6.22 -9.00 17.03
CA ILE A 79 -7.55 -8.39 17.15
C ILE A 79 -8.13 -8.76 18.52
N SER A 80 -8.60 -7.76 19.27
CA SER A 80 -9.31 -7.95 20.53
C SER A 80 -10.82 -7.86 20.34
N ASP A 81 -11.59 -8.23 21.37
CA ASP A 81 -13.04 -8.21 21.30
C ASP A 81 -13.60 -6.80 21.02
N GLY A 82 -14.50 -6.72 20.05
CA GLY A 82 -15.21 -5.48 19.71
C GLY A 82 -15.53 -5.38 18.23
N CYS A 83 -16.22 -4.29 17.87
CA CYS A 83 -16.59 -4.03 16.48
C CYS A 83 -15.67 -2.99 15.84
N TRP A 84 -15.30 -3.26 14.59
CA TRP A 84 -14.59 -2.33 13.74
C TRP A 84 -15.52 -1.17 13.34
N ARG A 85 -14.97 0.02 13.19
CA ARG A 85 -15.74 1.22 12.77
C ARG A 85 -15.00 1.98 11.69
N ARG A 86 -15.71 2.34 10.61
CA ARG A 86 -15.18 3.27 9.60
C ARG A 86 -15.40 4.69 10.09
N VAL A 87 -14.32 5.47 10.17
CA VAL A 87 -14.37 6.85 10.65
C VAL A 87 -14.63 7.80 9.48
N LYS A 88 -13.77 7.75 8.45
CA LYS A 88 -13.84 8.55 7.22
C LYS A 88 -12.88 7.98 6.19
N SER A 89 -12.86 8.50 4.97
CA SER A 89 -11.78 8.26 4.01
C SER A 89 -10.85 9.47 3.93
N VAL A 90 -9.61 9.24 3.50
CA VAL A 90 -8.62 10.29 3.23
C VAL A 90 -8.21 10.29 1.76
N ALA A 91 -7.62 11.41 1.31
CA ALA A 91 -7.04 11.48 -0.02
C ALA A 91 -5.72 10.68 -0.08
N PRO A 92 -5.29 10.21 -1.27
CA PRO A 92 -4.00 9.52 -1.43
C PRO A 92 -2.81 10.32 -0.89
N THR A 93 -2.87 11.65 -0.99
CA THR A 93 -1.84 12.56 -0.51
C THR A 93 -1.58 12.50 1.00
N ALA A 94 -2.54 11.98 1.78
CA ALA A 94 -2.38 11.80 3.22
C ALA A 94 -1.33 10.75 3.61
N VAL A 95 -0.98 9.84 2.68
CA VAL A 95 -0.06 8.72 2.94
C VAL A 95 1.29 8.82 2.23
N LEU A 96 1.52 9.89 1.45
CA LEU A 96 2.78 10.11 0.74
C LEU A 96 4.01 10.15 1.66
N GLN A 97 3.85 10.69 2.87
CA GLN A 97 4.92 10.74 3.87
C GLN A 97 5.40 9.37 4.35
N TYR A 98 4.61 8.31 4.14
CA TYR A 98 4.95 6.94 4.53
C TYR A 98 5.57 6.13 3.38
N CYS A 99 5.77 6.74 2.20
CA CYS A 99 6.45 6.10 1.09
C CYS A 99 7.94 5.89 1.42
N GLN A 100 8.43 4.69 1.17
CA GLN A 100 9.82 4.29 1.41
C GLN A 100 10.43 3.85 0.08
N ASP A 101 10.77 4.83 -0.76
CA ASP A 101 11.17 4.55 -2.15
C ASP A 101 12.67 4.31 -2.30
N ASP A 102 13.49 4.78 -1.37
CA ASP A 102 14.96 4.84 -1.43
C ASP A 102 15.67 3.58 -0.91
N ILE A 103 14.92 2.68 -0.26
CA ILE A 103 15.39 1.38 0.21
C ILE A 103 14.95 0.24 -0.71
N GLU A 104 15.62 -0.92 -0.61
CA GLU A 104 15.17 -2.12 -1.33
C GLU A 104 13.72 -2.45 -1.02
N ILE A 105 12.98 -2.92 -2.04
CA ILE A 105 11.56 -3.30 -1.87
C ILE A 105 11.52 -4.55 -1.00
N LEU A 106 11.18 -4.41 0.28
CA LEU A 106 11.19 -5.46 1.29
C LEU A 106 12.51 -6.26 1.27
N HIS A 107 13.56 -5.63 1.83
CA HIS A 107 14.88 -6.20 2.17
C HIS A 107 15.86 -6.46 1.03
N ASN A 108 15.40 -6.91 -0.14
CA ASN A 108 16.27 -7.31 -1.24
C ASN A 108 15.64 -7.05 -2.62
N SER A 109 16.36 -7.34 -3.70
CA SER A 109 15.85 -7.17 -5.08
C SER A 109 15.15 -8.42 -5.64
N ALA A 110 15.17 -9.53 -4.91
CA ALA A 110 14.51 -10.77 -5.30
C ALA A 110 12.97 -10.62 -5.23
N ARG A 111 12.24 -11.56 -5.84
CA ARG A 111 10.76 -11.58 -5.78
C ARG A 111 10.20 -12.16 -4.47
N TYR A 112 11.09 -12.57 -3.58
CA TYR A 112 10.79 -13.21 -2.31
C TYR A 112 11.87 -12.86 -1.29
N VAL A 113 11.61 -13.17 -0.03
CA VAL A 113 12.55 -13.05 1.09
C VAL A 113 12.50 -14.37 1.85
N GLU A 114 13.66 -14.92 2.21
CA GLU A 114 13.70 -16.14 3.02
C GLU A 114 13.34 -15.84 4.48
N VAL A 115 12.70 -16.79 5.15
CA VAL A 115 12.32 -16.63 6.55
C VAL A 115 13.57 -16.47 7.43
N ALA A 116 14.64 -17.21 7.12
CA ALA A 116 15.91 -17.09 7.82
C ALA A 116 16.53 -15.68 7.71
N GLU A 117 16.44 -15.03 6.53
CA GLU A 117 16.88 -13.64 6.35
C GLU A 117 16.13 -12.69 7.29
N LEU A 118 14.80 -12.82 7.36
CA LEU A 118 13.97 -12.00 8.28
C LEU A 118 14.32 -12.28 9.74
N GLN A 119 14.50 -13.55 10.12
CA GLN A 119 14.78 -13.93 11.50
C GLN A 119 16.16 -13.48 11.98
N TYR A 120 17.11 -13.27 11.07
CA TYR A 120 18.42 -12.70 11.39
C TYR A 120 18.35 -11.22 11.79
N LEU A 121 17.32 -10.50 11.33
CA LEU A 121 17.12 -9.09 11.67
C LEU A 121 16.57 -8.91 13.10
N PRO A 122 16.90 -7.79 13.77
CA PRO A 122 16.20 -7.36 14.98
C PRO A 122 14.69 -7.32 14.74
N PHE A 123 13.89 -7.69 15.74
CA PHE A 123 12.43 -7.83 15.59
C PHE A 123 11.77 -6.64 14.88
N ARG A 124 12.07 -5.41 15.30
CA ARG A 124 11.47 -4.18 14.72
C ARG A 124 11.85 -3.91 13.27
N GLU A 125 12.90 -4.54 12.77
CA GLU A 125 13.38 -4.40 11.39
C GLU A 125 12.78 -5.47 10.46
N ARG A 126 11.99 -6.42 10.98
CA ARG A 126 11.35 -7.50 10.21
C ARG A 126 10.10 -7.02 9.46
N GLN A 127 10.27 -5.99 8.65
CA GLN A 127 9.21 -5.38 7.86
C GLN A 127 8.70 -6.35 6.80
N THR A 128 7.40 -6.51 6.71
CA THR A 128 6.68 -7.32 5.73
C THR A 128 5.64 -6.51 4.95
N LEU A 129 5.57 -5.20 5.20
CA LEU A 129 4.74 -4.22 4.53
C LEU A 129 5.57 -3.01 4.14
N GLN A 130 5.33 -2.49 2.94
CA GLN A 130 5.98 -1.28 2.45
C GLN A 130 5.02 -0.54 1.52
N LEU A 131 4.97 0.78 1.65
CA LEU A 131 4.30 1.65 0.69
C LEU A 131 5.37 2.24 -0.21
N VAL A 132 5.19 2.11 -1.53
CA VAL A 132 6.13 2.67 -2.51
C VAL A 132 5.39 3.48 -3.56
N TYR A 133 6.00 4.56 -4.01
CA TYR A 133 5.56 5.32 -5.18
C TYR A 133 6.18 4.74 -6.45
N THR A 134 5.37 4.60 -7.50
CA THR A 134 5.85 4.26 -8.84
C THR A 134 5.32 5.23 -9.89
N PRO A 135 6.19 5.78 -10.76
CA PRO A 135 5.75 6.53 -11.93
C PRO A 135 4.97 5.67 -12.94
N GLU A 136 5.19 4.35 -12.96
CA GLU A 136 4.55 3.45 -13.91
C GLU A 136 4.30 2.06 -13.30
N LEU A 137 3.03 1.62 -13.30
CA LEU A 137 2.62 0.26 -13.00
C LEU A 137 2.23 -0.46 -14.29
N LYS A 138 2.98 -1.51 -14.64
CA LYS A 138 2.69 -2.40 -15.78
C LYS A 138 1.89 -3.60 -15.30
N ILE A 139 0.78 -3.88 -15.98
CA ILE A 139 -0.13 -4.98 -15.65
C ILE A 139 -0.04 -6.06 -16.72
N GLU A 140 0.14 -7.31 -16.27
CA GLU A 140 0.18 -8.49 -17.12
C GLU A 140 -0.81 -9.54 -16.59
N ARG A 141 -1.49 -10.24 -17.51
CA ARG A 141 -2.32 -11.39 -17.17
C ARG A 141 -1.51 -12.67 -17.34
N TYR A 142 -1.47 -13.50 -16.30
CA TYR A 142 -0.75 -14.78 -16.29
C TYR A 142 -1.72 -15.90 -15.91
N GLY A 143 -2.32 -16.53 -16.92
CA GLY A 143 -3.41 -17.48 -16.73
C GLY A 143 -4.62 -16.81 -16.07
N SER A 144 -5.03 -17.32 -14.91
CA SER A 144 -6.12 -16.77 -14.10
C SER A 144 -5.68 -15.63 -13.16
N LYS A 145 -4.37 -15.38 -13.01
CA LYS A 145 -3.84 -14.40 -12.06
C LYS A 145 -3.41 -13.11 -12.75
N TRP A 146 -3.55 -12.00 -12.05
CA TRP A 146 -2.99 -10.71 -12.44
C TRP A 146 -1.64 -10.49 -11.78
N LYS A 147 -0.70 -9.93 -12.54
CA LYS A 147 0.65 -9.60 -12.07
C LYS A 147 0.97 -8.16 -12.40
N GLY A 148 1.72 -7.53 -11.50
CA GLY A 148 2.23 -6.17 -11.68
C GLY A 148 3.75 -6.15 -11.73
N SER A 149 4.28 -5.23 -12.53
CA SER A 149 5.70 -4.89 -12.59
C SER A 149 5.85 -3.37 -12.49
N PHE A 150 6.76 -2.89 -11.65
CA PHE A 150 6.98 -1.45 -11.47
C PHE A 150 8.41 -1.15 -11.05
N VAL A 151 8.80 0.12 -11.17
CA VAL A 151 10.09 0.65 -10.73
C VAL A 151 9.83 1.87 -9.86
N THR A 152 10.44 1.97 -8.68
CA THR A 152 10.32 3.15 -7.81
C THR A 152 11.05 4.35 -8.39
N SER A 153 10.82 5.54 -7.83
CA SER A 153 11.54 6.78 -8.18
C SER A 153 13.07 6.65 -8.04
N SER A 154 13.54 5.81 -7.11
CA SER A 154 14.98 5.54 -6.88
C SER A 154 15.55 4.40 -7.75
N GLY A 155 14.74 3.79 -8.62
CA GLY A 155 15.18 2.72 -9.53
C GLY A 155 15.05 1.30 -8.99
N LYS A 156 14.43 1.08 -7.81
CA LYS A 156 14.18 -0.27 -7.29
C LYS A 156 13.05 -0.93 -8.06
N CYS A 157 13.22 -2.19 -8.43
CA CYS A 157 12.31 -2.86 -9.36
C CYS A 157 11.68 -4.10 -8.70
N LEU A 158 10.37 -4.25 -8.89
CA LEU A 158 9.68 -5.50 -8.60
C LEU A 158 8.95 -5.95 -9.86
N THR A 159 9.27 -7.15 -10.34
CA THR A 159 8.70 -7.70 -11.57
C THR A 159 7.73 -8.83 -11.28
N LYS A 160 6.64 -8.88 -12.07
CA LYS A 160 5.69 -9.99 -12.10
C LYS A 160 5.15 -10.40 -10.72
N ALA A 161 5.03 -9.46 -9.77
CA ALA A 161 4.46 -9.72 -8.46
C ALA A 161 2.97 -10.02 -8.58
N SER A 162 2.47 -11.00 -7.84
CA SER A 162 1.04 -11.32 -7.89
C SER A 162 0.23 -10.20 -7.24
N ILE A 163 -0.82 -9.75 -7.91
CA ILE A 163 -1.77 -8.79 -7.37
C ILE A 163 -2.79 -9.57 -6.55
N THR A 164 -3.04 -9.09 -5.33
CA THR A 164 -3.93 -9.74 -4.34
C THR A 164 -5.03 -8.83 -3.84
N ASP A 165 -5.06 -7.56 -4.26
CA ASP A 165 -6.17 -6.64 -4.01
C ASP A 165 -7.43 -7.08 -4.78
N PRO A 166 -8.51 -7.51 -4.10
CA PRO A 166 -9.74 -7.99 -4.73
C PRO A 166 -10.44 -6.93 -5.59
N VAL A 167 -10.50 -5.68 -5.10
CA VAL A 167 -11.19 -4.58 -5.79
C VAL A 167 -10.43 -4.22 -7.05
N PHE A 168 -9.09 -4.15 -6.96
CA PHE A 168 -8.26 -3.87 -8.12
C PHE A 168 -8.29 -5.02 -9.14
N ILE A 169 -8.26 -6.28 -8.69
CA ILE A 169 -8.42 -7.45 -9.57
C ILE A 169 -9.75 -7.41 -10.33
N GLU A 170 -10.85 -7.06 -9.66
CA GLU A 170 -12.17 -6.94 -10.29
C GLU A 170 -12.19 -5.84 -11.36
N LYS A 171 -11.61 -4.66 -11.05
CA LYS A 171 -11.43 -3.59 -12.05
C LYS A 171 -10.65 -4.10 -13.27
N LEU A 172 -9.49 -4.74 -13.06
CA LEU A 172 -8.69 -5.26 -14.17
C LEU A 172 -9.45 -6.30 -15.00
N ALA A 173 -10.26 -7.14 -14.34
CA ALA A 173 -11.08 -8.13 -15.02
C ALA A 173 -12.15 -7.50 -15.92
N SER A 174 -12.65 -6.29 -15.60
CA SER A 174 -13.58 -5.54 -16.43
C SER A 174 -12.94 -4.87 -17.67
N GLY A 175 -11.64 -5.09 -17.90
CA GLY A 175 -10.89 -4.47 -18.98
C GLY A 175 -10.27 -3.12 -18.61
N TYR A 176 -10.38 -2.68 -17.35
CA TYR A 176 -9.77 -1.45 -16.87
C TYR A 176 -8.25 -1.43 -17.08
N ARG A 177 -7.70 -0.22 -17.22
CA ARG A 177 -6.27 0.03 -17.23
C ARG A 177 -5.97 1.09 -16.17
N PRO A 178 -5.04 0.82 -15.24
CA PRO A 178 -4.71 1.77 -14.20
C PRO A 178 -4.08 3.03 -14.80
N GLN A 179 -4.43 4.16 -14.20
CA GLN A 179 -3.76 5.43 -14.37
C GLN A 179 -2.45 5.40 -13.58
N ASN A 180 -1.51 6.23 -14.03
CA ASN A 180 -0.21 6.38 -13.42
C ASN A 180 0.00 7.86 -13.06
N PRO A 181 0.76 8.15 -11.99
CA PRO A 181 1.50 7.24 -11.12
C PRO A 181 0.62 6.56 -10.06
N CYS A 182 1.18 5.59 -9.35
CA CYS A 182 0.50 4.83 -8.30
C CYS A 182 1.31 4.82 -7.01
N LEU A 183 0.61 4.72 -5.88
CA LEU A 183 1.15 4.18 -4.63
C LEU A 183 0.82 2.68 -4.58
N ILE A 184 1.81 1.87 -4.26
CA ILE A 184 1.72 0.42 -4.22
C ILE A 184 2.03 -0.03 -2.80
N THR A 185 1.10 -0.75 -2.19
CA THR A 185 1.38 -1.49 -0.96
C THR A 185 1.95 -2.84 -1.36
N VAL A 186 3.23 -3.06 -1.06
CA VAL A 186 3.90 -4.35 -1.22
C VAL A 186 3.82 -5.09 0.11
N SER A 187 3.46 -6.38 0.06
CA SER A 187 3.44 -7.23 1.25
C SER A 187 4.17 -8.55 1.02
N LEU A 188 4.67 -9.16 2.09
CA LEU A 188 5.15 -10.54 2.06
C LEU A 188 4.01 -11.55 2.32
N SER A 189 4.00 -12.64 1.55
CA SER A 189 3.09 -13.77 1.76
C SER A 189 3.46 -14.59 3.00
N MET A 190 2.58 -15.50 3.42
CA MET A 190 3.04 -16.64 4.24
C MET A 190 4.10 -17.44 3.47
N PRO A 191 5.02 -18.12 4.14
CA PRO A 191 6.03 -18.94 3.48
C PRO A 191 5.39 -20.07 2.66
N PHE A 192 5.71 -20.20 1.37
CA PHE A 192 5.26 -21.33 0.56
C PHE A 192 6.20 -21.64 -0.62
N ARG A 193 6.29 -22.92 -0.98
CA ARG A 193 7.05 -23.38 -2.16
C ARG A 193 6.25 -23.16 -3.44
N PRO A 194 6.80 -22.51 -4.47
CA PRO A 194 6.09 -22.28 -5.73
C PRO A 194 5.95 -23.55 -6.59
N SER A 195 6.84 -24.52 -6.40
CA SER A 195 6.91 -25.79 -7.14
C SER A 195 7.60 -26.86 -6.29
N GLU A 196 7.44 -28.13 -6.67
CA GLU A 196 8.11 -29.26 -6.00
C GLU A 196 9.64 -29.20 -6.16
N ASP A 197 10.12 -28.73 -7.31
CA ASP A 197 11.55 -28.56 -7.61
C ASP A 197 12.20 -27.33 -6.95
N TRP A 198 11.51 -26.68 -5.99
CA TRP A 198 12.08 -25.53 -5.30
C TRP A 198 13.19 -25.97 -4.35
N GLU A 199 14.41 -25.55 -4.65
CA GLU A 199 15.56 -25.71 -3.77
C GLU A 199 15.52 -24.67 -2.64
N GLY A 200 15.54 -25.13 -1.39
CA GLY A 200 15.56 -24.27 -0.20
C GLY A 200 14.30 -24.34 0.68
N GLU A 201 14.29 -23.50 1.72
CA GLU A 201 13.13 -23.34 2.58
C GLU A 201 12.00 -22.59 1.85
N PRO A 202 10.73 -22.79 2.22
CA PRO A 202 9.63 -22.02 1.67
C PRO A 202 9.86 -20.52 1.91
N PRO A 203 9.97 -19.67 0.88
CA PRO A 203 10.19 -18.24 1.09
C PRO A 203 8.87 -17.47 1.20
N CYS A 204 8.95 -16.24 1.68
CA CYS A 204 7.86 -15.28 1.66
C CYS A 204 7.88 -14.46 0.35
N TRP A 205 6.83 -14.55 -0.47
CA TRP A 205 6.77 -13.89 -1.77
C TRP A 205 6.31 -12.44 -1.66
N LYS A 206 6.90 -11.55 -2.47
CA LYS A 206 6.44 -10.17 -2.61
C LYS A 206 5.18 -10.11 -3.45
N LEU A 207 4.15 -9.49 -2.91
CA LEU A 207 2.82 -9.35 -3.48
C LEU A 207 2.44 -7.87 -3.58
N ILE A 208 1.60 -7.53 -4.55
CA ILE A 208 0.93 -6.23 -4.61
C ILE A 208 -0.40 -6.38 -3.86
N ALA A 209 -0.49 -5.80 -2.67
CA ALA A 209 -1.62 -5.93 -1.75
C ALA A 209 -2.59 -4.73 -1.80
N GLY A 210 -2.17 -3.62 -2.39
CA GLY A 210 -3.01 -2.46 -2.63
C GLY A 210 -2.43 -1.59 -3.75
N VAL A 211 -3.31 -1.01 -4.56
CA VAL A 211 -2.95 -0.05 -5.63
C VAL A 211 -3.82 1.20 -5.47
N ILE A 212 -3.17 2.33 -5.26
CA ILE A 212 -3.81 3.64 -5.12
C ILE A 212 -3.31 4.53 -6.26
N GLU A 213 -4.20 4.83 -7.20
CA GLU A 213 -3.91 5.68 -8.36
C GLU A 213 -3.90 7.16 -7.94
N LEU A 214 -2.96 7.94 -8.46
CA LEU A 214 -2.81 9.35 -8.15
C LEU A 214 -3.37 10.22 -9.28
N SER A 215 -4.26 11.15 -8.94
CA SER A 215 -4.78 12.14 -9.89
C SER A 215 -3.71 13.18 -10.24
N ASP A 216 -3.90 13.96 -11.31
CA ASP A 216 -3.01 15.09 -11.64
C ASP A 216 -2.90 16.10 -10.50
N SER A 217 -3.98 16.32 -9.77
CA SER A 217 -3.95 17.14 -8.55
C SER A 217 -3.05 16.53 -7.47
N ASP A 218 -3.12 15.21 -7.23
CA ASP A 218 -2.25 14.54 -6.26
C ASP A 218 -0.78 14.60 -6.69
N ARG A 219 -0.51 14.41 -7.99
CA ARG A 219 0.84 14.50 -8.58
C ARG A 219 1.47 15.85 -8.36
N ILE A 220 0.71 16.94 -8.49
CA ILE A 220 1.21 18.28 -8.19
C ILE A 220 1.73 18.38 -6.76
N LEU A 221 1.07 17.76 -5.77
CA LEU A 221 1.59 17.76 -4.40
C LEU A 221 2.87 16.94 -4.25
N VAL A 222 2.95 15.80 -4.93
CA VAL A 222 4.17 14.99 -4.95
C VAL A 222 5.34 15.80 -5.50
N GLU A 223 5.15 16.46 -6.65
CA GLU A 223 6.20 17.26 -7.28
C GLU A 223 6.56 18.51 -6.47
N MET A 224 5.57 19.17 -5.86
CA MET A 224 5.84 20.26 -4.93
C MET A 224 6.70 19.79 -3.75
N GLN A 225 6.39 18.65 -3.15
CA GLN A 225 7.17 18.08 -2.06
C GLN A 225 8.59 17.72 -2.52
N ARG A 226 8.76 17.14 -3.72
CA ARG A 226 10.07 16.85 -4.33
C ARG A 226 10.93 18.11 -4.45
N LEU A 227 10.31 19.23 -4.84
CA LEU A 227 10.98 20.52 -5.00
C LEU A 227 11.14 21.30 -3.68
N GLY A 228 10.65 20.77 -2.55
CA GLY A 228 10.62 21.49 -1.28
C GLY A 228 9.68 22.71 -1.28
N TRP A 229 8.72 22.77 -2.20
CA TRP A 229 7.73 23.84 -2.25
C TRP A 229 6.76 23.72 -1.08
N SER A 230 6.59 24.82 -0.36
CA SER A 230 5.51 24.97 0.61
C SER A 230 4.15 25.09 -0.07
N ILE A 231 3.08 24.80 0.68
CA ILE A 231 1.70 25.00 0.23
C ILE A 231 1.45 26.46 -0.16
N GLU A 232 2.09 27.43 0.51
CA GLU A 232 1.93 28.84 0.20
C GLU A 232 2.61 29.24 -1.10
N GLN A 233 3.81 28.71 -1.39
CA GLN A 233 4.45 28.89 -2.70
C GLN A 233 3.59 28.32 -3.84
N GLY A 234 3.02 27.12 -3.62
CA GLY A 234 2.06 26.54 -4.56
C GLY A 234 0.86 27.47 -4.77
N ARG A 235 0.23 27.95 -3.69
CA ARG A 235 -0.90 28.88 -3.77
C ARG A 235 -0.53 30.17 -4.51
N GLN A 236 0.63 30.75 -4.24
CA GLN A 236 1.10 31.96 -4.91
C GLN A 236 1.24 31.72 -6.42
N TYR A 237 1.84 30.60 -6.82
CA TYR A 237 1.92 30.23 -8.23
C TYR A 237 0.53 30.11 -8.87
N LEU A 238 -0.42 29.45 -8.21
CA LEU A 238 -1.79 29.33 -8.73
C LEU A 238 -2.47 30.70 -8.92
N GLN A 239 -2.24 31.61 -7.97
CA GLN A 239 -2.83 32.94 -8.00
C GLN A 239 -2.20 33.82 -9.09
N GLU A 240 -0.89 33.69 -9.32
CA GLU A 240 -0.13 34.47 -10.29
C GLU A 240 -0.39 34.00 -11.74
N TYR A 241 -0.39 32.68 -11.97
CA TYR A 241 -0.42 32.12 -13.33
C TYR A 241 -1.84 31.73 -13.79
N TYR A 242 -2.74 31.36 -12.89
CA TYR A 242 -4.11 30.93 -13.24
C TYR A 242 -5.21 31.79 -12.58
N GLY A 243 -4.84 32.73 -11.71
CA GLY A 243 -5.81 33.52 -10.95
C GLY A 243 -6.64 32.72 -9.95
N LYS A 244 -6.18 31.51 -9.57
CA LYS A 244 -6.92 30.56 -8.71
C LYS A 244 -6.33 30.49 -7.30
N ARG A 245 -7.18 30.17 -6.32
CA ARG A 245 -6.75 30.02 -4.92
C ARG A 245 -6.39 28.60 -4.53
N SER A 246 -6.84 27.62 -5.31
CA SER A 246 -6.70 26.21 -5.01
C SER A 246 -6.59 25.35 -6.28
N ARG A 247 -5.92 24.20 -6.17
CA ARG A 247 -5.79 23.23 -7.28
C ARG A 247 -7.14 22.65 -7.72
N SER A 248 -8.13 22.63 -6.82
CA SER A 248 -9.50 22.20 -7.13
C SER A 248 -10.25 23.16 -8.06
N GLU A 249 -9.77 24.39 -8.23
CA GLU A 249 -10.34 25.36 -9.17
C GLU A 249 -9.69 25.32 -10.56
N LEU A 250 -8.63 24.52 -10.73
CA LEU A 250 -7.95 24.37 -12.01
C LEU A 250 -8.74 23.44 -12.93
N THR A 251 -8.76 23.81 -14.21
CA THR A 251 -9.18 22.95 -15.31
C THR A 251 -8.16 21.83 -15.54
N CYS A 252 -8.54 20.81 -16.31
CA CYS A 252 -7.62 19.72 -16.68
C CYS A 252 -6.35 20.23 -17.38
N ASP A 253 -6.49 21.22 -18.28
CA ASP A 253 -5.35 21.79 -19.01
C ASP A 253 -4.42 22.56 -18.07
N GLU A 254 -4.98 23.33 -17.14
CA GLU A 254 -4.19 24.07 -16.13
C GLU A 254 -3.49 23.13 -15.14
N LEU A 255 -4.12 22.01 -14.74
CA LEU A 255 -3.48 20.99 -13.91
C LEU A 255 -2.27 20.38 -14.63
N GLN A 256 -2.42 20.04 -15.91
CA GLN A 256 -1.33 19.45 -16.69
C GLN A 256 -0.22 20.46 -16.98
N ASP A 257 -0.56 21.73 -17.22
CA ASP A 257 0.41 22.80 -17.40
C ASP A 257 1.23 23.03 -16.13
N PHE A 258 0.58 23.14 -14.97
CA PHE A 258 1.28 23.33 -13.71
C PHE A 258 2.15 22.13 -13.35
N LEU A 259 1.63 20.92 -13.57
CA LEU A 259 2.39 19.71 -13.32
C LEU A 259 3.62 19.63 -14.24
N ARG A 260 3.49 19.99 -15.52
CA ARG A 260 4.61 20.05 -16.46
C ARG A 260 5.69 21.01 -15.99
N TYR A 261 5.29 22.20 -15.53
CA TYR A 261 6.22 23.15 -14.93
C TYR A 261 7.00 22.51 -13.77
N LEU A 262 6.31 21.95 -12.77
CA LEU A 262 6.96 21.34 -11.62
C LEU A 262 7.89 20.17 -11.99
N THR A 263 7.55 19.38 -13.01
CA THR A 263 8.43 18.29 -13.48
C THR A 263 9.64 18.77 -14.29
N SER A 264 9.63 20.00 -14.79
CA SER A 264 10.71 20.58 -15.59
C SER A 264 11.80 21.29 -14.76
N VAL A 265 11.52 21.51 -13.47
CA VAL A 265 12.43 22.11 -12.48
C VAL A 265 13.20 21.02 -11.75
#